data_AF-A0A6G1XA80-F1
#
_entry.id   AF-A0A6G1XA80-F1
#
_cell.length_a   1.000
_cell.length_b   1.000
_cell.length_c   1.000
_cell.angle_alpha   90.00
_cell.angle_beta   90.00
_cell.angle_gamma   90.00
#
_symmetry.space_group_name_H-M   'P 1'
#
loop_
_entity.id
_entity.type
_entity.pdbx_description
1 polymer ?
#
loop_
_entity_poly.entity_id
_entity_poly.type
_entity_poly.pdbx_seq_one_letter_code
_entity_poly.pdbx_strand_id
1 'polypeptide(L)'
;MKEENLMEELRTFPNNKTMGEQSKVEIEKAIQEEARKRRNHQPIKQSSGGFPFKGVVISVMSAAVLFLAGTFLYNEIQLNEGVAPLTDNSGSDDPKPSIDNEDPNEQETQEQTPEELDKQSALEVMETFKTTFVRMYSSSDENLKIPEAQSIEDIKEEFRTIMSDELAEWYAESYYREENGEVFVVAMDGPTWLEADIPYDLEKISETKFKINQERDNEQLGHRIMSYVLIYEEGHWKVDDIETEVLE
;
A
#
# COMPACT_ATOMS: atom_id res chain seq x y z
N MET A 1 -28.66 0.52 -39.16
CA MET A 1 -29.11 -0.89 -39.37
C MET A 1 -27.89 -1.81 -39.47
N LYS A 2 -27.05 -1.86 -38.40
CA LYS A 2 -25.84 -2.72 -38.35
C LYS A 2 -25.48 -3.22 -36.94
N GLU A 3 -25.94 -2.59 -35.86
CA GLU A 3 -25.61 -3.05 -34.49
C GLU A 3 -26.38 -4.31 -34.05
N GLU A 4 -27.66 -4.44 -34.45
CA GLU A 4 -28.48 -5.59 -34.03
C GLU A 4 -28.02 -6.91 -34.68
N ASN A 5 -27.44 -6.85 -35.89
CA ASN A 5 -26.87 -8.02 -36.56
C ASN A 5 -25.56 -8.51 -35.90
N LEU A 6 -24.76 -7.59 -35.35
CA LEU A 6 -23.49 -7.93 -34.69
C LEU A 6 -23.73 -8.70 -33.39
N MET A 7 -24.78 -8.37 -32.64
CA MET A 7 -25.13 -9.07 -31.41
C MET A 7 -25.70 -10.47 -31.63
N GLU A 8 -26.41 -10.72 -32.74
CA GLU A 8 -26.83 -12.06 -33.12
C GLU A 8 -25.64 -12.93 -33.56
N GLU A 9 -24.68 -12.36 -34.28
CA GLU A 9 -23.49 -13.08 -34.73
C GLU A 9 -22.60 -13.47 -33.54
N LEU A 10 -22.43 -12.59 -32.54
CA LEU A 10 -21.69 -12.87 -31.30
C LEU A 10 -22.32 -13.97 -30.43
N ARG A 11 -23.65 -14.16 -30.50
CA ARG A 11 -24.35 -15.22 -29.74
C ARG A 11 -24.19 -16.62 -30.33
N THR A 12 -23.81 -16.72 -31.60
CA THR A 12 -23.65 -18.02 -32.28
C THR A 12 -22.22 -18.56 -32.25
N PHE A 13 -21.30 -17.89 -31.55
CA PHE A 13 -19.90 -18.32 -31.49
C PHE A 13 -19.79 -19.72 -30.87
N PRO A 14 -19.28 -20.72 -31.62
CA PRO A 14 -19.12 -22.07 -31.12
C PRO A 14 -18.08 -22.09 -30.00
N ASN A 15 -18.49 -22.56 -28.82
CA ASN A 15 -17.65 -22.67 -27.63
C ASN A 15 -16.71 -23.89 -27.72
N ASN A 16 -15.96 -24.03 -28.82
CA ASN A 16 -14.97 -25.09 -29.00
C ASN A 16 -13.54 -24.56 -28.82
N LYS A 17 -12.75 -25.36 -28.11
CA LYS A 17 -11.41 -25.03 -27.64
C LYS A 17 -10.42 -25.29 -28.78
N THR A 18 -10.23 -24.32 -29.67
CA THR A 18 -8.99 -24.02 -30.43
C THR A 18 -9.31 -22.96 -31.49
N MET A 19 -9.26 -21.69 -31.10
CA MET A 19 -9.29 -20.59 -32.06
C MET A 19 -7.99 -20.63 -32.87
N GLY A 20 -8.09 -21.01 -34.15
CA GLY A 20 -6.94 -21.08 -35.04
C GLY A 20 -6.24 -19.72 -35.16
N GLU A 21 -4.91 -19.71 -35.29
CA GLU A 21 -4.09 -18.49 -35.35
C GLU A 21 -4.60 -17.48 -36.38
N GLN A 22 -5.18 -17.93 -37.49
CA GLN A 22 -5.73 -17.05 -38.52
C GLN A 22 -6.90 -16.20 -38.02
N SER A 23 -7.78 -16.76 -37.19
CA SER A 23 -8.91 -16.01 -36.62
C SER A 23 -8.46 -14.96 -35.61
N LYS A 24 -7.36 -15.21 -34.87
CA LYS A 24 -6.76 -14.21 -33.97
C LYS A 24 -6.21 -13.02 -34.75
N VAL A 25 -5.47 -13.29 -35.83
CA VAL A 25 -4.89 -12.25 -36.68
C VAL A 25 -5.98 -11.39 -37.34
N GLU A 26 -7.10 -12.00 -37.73
CA GLU A 26 -8.21 -11.28 -38.36
C GLU A 26 -8.96 -10.38 -37.36
N ILE A 27 -9.17 -10.85 -36.13
CA ILE A 27 -9.77 -10.04 -35.03
C ILE A 27 -8.85 -8.88 -34.65
N GLU A 28 -7.55 -9.14 -34.51
CA GLU A 28 -6.57 -8.11 -34.16
C GLU A 28 -6.50 -7.01 -35.23
N LYS A 29 -6.57 -7.40 -36.51
CA LYS A 29 -6.62 -6.46 -37.63
C LYS A 29 -7.92 -5.64 -37.63
N ALA A 30 -9.05 -6.25 -37.30
CA ALA A 30 -10.34 -5.55 -37.20
C ALA A 30 -10.33 -4.52 -36.06
N ILE A 31 -9.80 -4.88 -34.88
CA ILE A 31 -9.65 -3.97 -33.73
C ILE A 31 -8.76 -2.77 -34.09
N GLN A 32 -7.63 -3.02 -34.76
CA GLN A 32 -6.69 -1.96 -35.14
C GLN A 32 -7.27 -1.00 -36.18
N GLU A 33 -8.10 -1.49 -37.11
CA GLU A 33 -8.79 -0.66 -38.10
C GLU A 33 -9.88 0.23 -37.46
N GLU A 34 -10.63 -0.32 -36.50
CA GLU A 34 -11.66 0.40 -35.73
C GLU A 34 -11.04 1.55 -34.93
N ALA A 35 -9.90 1.29 -34.26
CA ALA A 35 -9.16 2.29 -33.48
C ALA A 35 -8.65 3.45 -34.35
N ARG A 36 -8.21 3.16 -35.59
CA ARG A 36 -7.80 4.19 -36.56
C ARG A 36 -8.96 5.08 -37.01
N LYS A 37 -10.17 4.53 -37.18
CA LYS A 37 -11.35 5.31 -37.59
C LYS A 37 -11.77 6.30 -36.50
N ARG A 38 -11.67 5.92 -35.21
CA ARG A 38 -11.99 6.80 -34.07
C ARG A 38 -11.03 7.97 -33.93
N ARG A 39 -9.73 7.77 -34.22
CA ARG A 39 -8.71 8.81 -34.11
C ARG A 39 -8.88 9.96 -35.12
N ASN A 40 -9.59 9.73 -36.24
CA ASN A 40 -9.82 10.73 -37.28
C ASN A 40 -11.12 11.54 -37.13
N HIS A 41 -11.93 11.34 -36.08
CA HIS A 41 -13.28 11.93 -35.98
C HIS A 41 -13.55 12.86 -34.79
N GLN A 42 -12.54 13.39 -34.08
CA GLN A 42 -12.80 14.41 -33.04
C GLN A 42 -12.17 15.78 -33.35
N PRO A 43 -12.98 16.84 -33.52
CA PRO A 43 -12.47 18.20 -33.56
C PRO A 43 -12.14 18.69 -32.14
N ILE A 44 -10.90 19.10 -31.93
CA ILE A 44 -10.40 19.70 -30.68
C ILE A 44 -11.03 21.09 -30.53
N LYS A 45 -11.86 21.29 -29.50
CA LYS A 45 -12.24 22.63 -29.02
C LYS A 45 -11.37 22.99 -27.82
N GLN A 46 -10.43 23.91 -28.04
CA GLN A 46 -9.65 24.55 -26.97
C GLN A 46 -10.55 25.51 -26.16
N SER A 47 -10.57 25.34 -24.85
CA SER A 47 -11.23 26.25 -23.91
C SER A 47 -10.21 26.69 -22.86
N SER A 48 -9.76 27.93 -22.98
CA SER A 48 -8.88 28.64 -22.05
C SER A 48 -9.64 29.11 -20.81
N GLY A 49 -9.17 28.77 -19.62
CA GLY A 49 -9.65 29.34 -18.36
C GLY A 49 -8.66 29.03 -17.24
N GLY A 50 -7.79 29.98 -16.91
CA GLY A 50 -6.72 29.83 -15.93
C GLY A 50 -7.19 30.02 -14.48
N PHE A 51 -6.57 29.26 -13.58
CA PHE A 51 -6.55 29.52 -12.14
C PHE A 51 -5.10 29.53 -11.63
N PRO A 52 -4.70 30.51 -10.80
CA PRO A 52 -3.32 30.69 -10.36
C PRO A 52 -3.05 29.98 -9.02
N PHE A 53 -2.32 28.86 -9.02
CA PHE A 53 -1.67 28.35 -7.81
C PHE A 53 -0.20 28.81 -7.79
N LYS A 54 0.17 29.54 -6.74
CA LYS A 54 1.54 30.00 -6.48
C LYS A 54 2.36 28.82 -5.97
N GLY A 55 3.40 28.47 -6.73
CA GLY A 55 4.31 27.38 -6.40
C GLY A 55 5.27 27.69 -5.25
N VAL A 56 5.50 26.68 -4.43
CA VAL A 56 6.72 26.52 -3.64
C VAL A 56 7.56 25.51 -4.42
N VAL A 57 8.67 25.96 -5.00
CA VAL A 57 9.62 25.11 -5.73
C VAL A 57 10.66 24.63 -4.71
N ILE A 58 10.57 23.37 -4.28
CA ILE A 58 11.67 22.73 -3.57
C ILE A 58 12.61 22.19 -4.65
N SER A 59 13.68 22.93 -4.88
CA SER A 59 14.78 22.55 -5.78
C SER A 59 15.49 21.32 -5.22
N VAL A 60 15.29 20.15 -5.84
CA VAL A 60 16.03 18.93 -5.55
C VAL A 60 17.44 19.05 -6.14
N MET A 61 18.44 19.23 -5.28
CA MET A 61 19.82 18.93 -5.62
C MET A 61 19.93 17.41 -5.78
N SER A 62 19.92 16.97 -7.03
CA SER A 62 20.26 15.63 -7.47
C SER A 62 21.66 15.26 -6.96
N ALA A 63 21.74 14.28 -6.06
CA ALA A 63 22.98 13.66 -5.64
C ALA A 63 22.86 12.15 -5.85
N ALA A 64 23.27 11.70 -7.03
CA ALA A 64 23.65 10.32 -7.26
C ALA A 64 24.79 9.95 -6.28
N VAL A 65 24.53 9.02 -5.36
CA VAL A 65 25.58 8.32 -4.63
C VAL A 65 25.35 6.82 -4.75
N LEU A 66 26.07 6.26 -5.72
CA LEU A 66 26.47 4.87 -5.77
C LEU A 66 27.30 4.49 -4.51
N PHE A 67 27.17 3.23 -4.11
CA PHE A 67 27.95 2.50 -3.09
C PHE A 67 27.67 2.83 -1.62
N LEU A 68 27.14 1.84 -0.89
CA LEU A 68 27.90 1.09 0.10
C LEU A 68 27.15 -0.19 0.51
N ALA A 69 27.58 -1.32 -0.06
CA ALA A 69 27.55 -2.58 0.67
C ALA A 69 28.51 -2.45 1.86
N GLY A 70 28.05 -2.69 3.09
CA GLY A 70 28.94 -2.64 4.24
C GLY A 70 28.25 -2.65 5.61
N THR A 71 28.18 -3.87 6.17
CA THR A 71 28.35 -4.19 7.59
C THR A 71 27.40 -3.57 8.63
N PHE A 72 26.45 -4.36 9.12
CA PHE A 72 26.16 -4.43 10.56
C PHE A 72 26.06 -5.89 11.00
N LEU A 73 27.22 -6.47 11.33
CA LEU A 73 27.34 -7.52 12.34
C LEU A 73 27.91 -6.83 13.57
N TYR A 74 27.12 -6.68 14.63
CA TYR A 74 27.63 -6.56 16.01
C TYR A 74 26.47 -6.72 17.00
N ASN A 75 26.33 -7.90 17.58
CA ASN A 75 26.03 -8.01 19.00
C ASN A 75 26.71 -9.26 19.53
N GLU A 76 27.80 -9.03 20.26
CA GLU A 76 28.69 -10.04 20.82
C GLU A 76 28.24 -10.39 22.25
N ILE A 77 28.15 -11.69 22.44
CA ILE A 77 27.93 -12.47 23.65
C ILE A 77 28.92 -12.06 24.75
N GLN A 78 28.41 -11.79 25.96
CA GLN A 78 29.24 -11.75 27.17
C GLN A 78 29.50 -13.18 27.63
N LEU A 79 30.75 -13.63 27.44
CA LEU A 79 31.24 -14.95 27.81
C LEU A 79 31.67 -14.96 29.28
N ASN A 80 31.11 -15.94 29.97
CA ASN A 80 31.44 -16.41 31.30
C ASN A 80 32.87 -16.98 31.34
N GLU A 81 33.78 -16.38 32.12
CA GLU A 81 34.98 -17.04 32.62
C GLU A 81 35.14 -16.76 34.12
N GLY A 82 34.93 -17.79 34.93
CA GLY A 82 35.39 -17.83 36.31
C GLY A 82 36.69 -18.62 36.40
N VAL A 83 37.72 -18.07 37.05
CA VAL A 83 38.76 -18.80 37.79
C VAL A 83 39.35 -17.85 38.85
N ALA A 84 39.27 -18.24 40.14
CA ALA A 84 39.92 -17.63 41.32
C ALA A 84 41.38 -18.17 41.49
N PRO A 85 42.14 -18.02 42.61
CA PRO A 85 41.88 -17.37 43.92
C PRO A 85 43.10 -16.65 44.60
N LEU A 86 42.89 -16.27 45.89
CA LEU A 86 43.85 -15.99 47.02
C LEU A 86 44.21 -14.50 47.24
N THR A 87 44.24 -13.88 48.45
CA THR A 87 44.13 -14.34 49.86
C THR A 87 43.96 -13.13 50.82
N ASP A 88 43.28 -13.36 51.96
CA ASP A 88 43.40 -12.80 53.33
C ASP A 88 43.15 -11.31 53.66
N ASN A 89 42.09 -11.01 54.45
CA ASN A 89 42.11 -11.00 55.94
C ASN A 89 40.94 -10.16 56.55
N SER A 90 40.43 -10.62 57.71
CA SER A 90 39.82 -9.86 58.82
C SER A 90 38.32 -9.46 58.82
N GLY A 91 37.51 -10.30 59.48
CA GLY A 91 36.77 -9.97 60.73
C GLY A 91 35.51 -9.09 60.67
N SER A 92 34.33 -9.70 60.86
CA SER A 92 33.34 -9.41 61.93
C SER A 92 31.96 -9.99 61.60
N ASP A 93 31.33 -10.58 62.61
CA ASP A 93 30.05 -11.30 62.63
C ASP A 93 28.82 -10.44 62.31
N ASP A 94 27.91 -10.94 61.46
CA ASP A 94 26.45 -10.85 61.68
C ASP A 94 25.66 -11.79 60.72
N PRO A 95 24.59 -12.47 61.17
CA PRO A 95 23.89 -13.48 60.39
C PRO A 95 22.76 -12.87 59.53
N LYS A 96 22.80 -13.12 58.22
CA LYS A 96 21.77 -12.74 57.25
C LYS A 96 20.99 -13.98 56.79
N PRO A 97 19.66 -14.04 56.89
CA PRO A 97 18.88 -15.15 56.36
C PRO A 97 18.69 -15.02 54.84
N SER A 98 19.00 -16.11 54.15
CA SER A 98 18.72 -16.40 52.75
C SER A 98 17.23 -16.67 52.56
N ILE A 99 16.60 -16.03 51.55
CA ILE A 99 15.45 -16.60 50.84
C ILE A 99 15.66 -16.32 49.35
N ASP A 100 16.05 -17.39 48.67
CA ASP A 100 15.88 -17.60 47.23
C ASP A 100 14.40 -17.48 46.87
N ASN A 101 14.12 -16.80 45.76
CA ASN A 101 13.10 -17.21 44.79
C ASN A 101 13.43 -16.48 43.49
N GLU A 102 14.17 -17.19 42.64
CA GLU A 102 14.23 -16.97 41.20
C GLU A 102 12.83 -17.22 40.64
N ASP A 103 12.23 -16.19 40.04
CA ASP A 103 11.25 -16.38 38.98
C ASP A 103 11.27 -15.15 38.05
N PRO A 104 12.01 -15.21 36.94
CA PRO A 104 11.63 -14.51 35.74
C PRO A 104 11.08 -15.57 34.79
N ASN A 105 9.76 -15.76 34.82
CA ASN A 105 8.98 -16.21 33.69
C ASN A 105 9.16 -15.19 32.55
N GLU A 106 10.32 -15.22 31.92
CA GLU A 106 10.56 -14.72 30.57
C GLU A 106 9.73 -15.61 29.65
N GLN A 107 8.46 -15.24 29.48
CA GLN A 107 7.76 -15.60 28.26
C GLN A 107 8.55 -14.93 27.13
N GLU A 108 9.45 -15.70 26.53
CA GLU A 108 9.93 -15.46 25.18
C GLU A 108 8.69 -15.30 24.30
N THR A 109 8.28 -14.06 24.07
CA THR A 109 7.45 -13.69 22.94
C THR A 109 8.24 -14.14 21.73
N GLN A 110 7.91 -15.32 21.20
CA GLN A 110 8.43 -15.78 19.93
C GLN A 110 8.04 -14.74 18.90
N GLU A 111 8.99 -13.86 18.55
CA GLU A 111 8.88 -12.96 17.42
C GLU A 111 8.68 -13.86 16.19
N GLN A 112 7.42 -14.01 15.77
CA GLN A 112 7.10 -14.71 14.55
C GLN A 112 7.68 -13.87 13.42
N THR A 113 8.80 -14.35 12.86
CA THR A 113 9.33 -13.78 11.63
C THR A 113 8.23 -13.92 10.57
N PRO A 114 7.78 -12.82 9.95
CA PRO A 114 6.71 -12.89 8.97
C PRO A 114 7.09 -13.80 7.81
N GLU A 115 6.10 -14.45 7.21
CA GLU A 115 6.27 -15.07 5.90
C GLU A 115 6.70 -13.98 4.90
N GLU A 116 7.70 -14.29 4.07
CA GLU A 116 8.23 -13.36 3.09
C GLU A 116 7.11 -12.93 2.13
N LEU A 117 6.96 -11.61 1.96
CA LEU A 117 5.89 -11.05 1.13
C LEU A 117 6.23 -11.22 -0.35
N ASP A 118 5.51 -12.11 -1.02
CA ASP A 118 5.61 -12.25 -2.47
C ASP A 118 4.69 -11.27 -3.22
N LYS A 119 4.80 -11.25 -4.56
CA LYS A 119 4.02 -10.34 -5.41
C LYS A 119 2.51 -10.57 -5.31
N GLN A 120 2.06 -11.81 -5.11
CA GLN A 120 0.64 -12.15 -5.04
C GLN A 120 0.05 -11.68 -3.70
N SER A 121 0.73 -11.97 -2.60
CA SER A 121 0.35 -11.50 -1.26
C SER A 121 0.36 -9.97 -1.18
N ALA A 122 1.33 -9.30 -1.80
CA ALA A 122 1.36 -7.84 -1.89
C ALA A 122 0.14 -7.27 -2.64
N LEU A 123 -0.32 -7.93 -3.72
CA LEU A 123 -1.56 -7.54 -4.41
C LEU A 123 -2.79 -7.73 -3.55
N GLU A 124 -2.85 -8.80 -2.76
CA GLU A 124 -3.97 -9.05 -1.84
C GLU A 124 -4.06 -8.00 -0.73
N VAL A 125 -2.92 -7.55 -0.20
CA VAL A 125 -2.86 -6.41 0.73
C VAL A 125 -3.42 -5.14 0.07
N MET A 126 -3.00 -4.83 -1.16
CA MET A 126 -3.47 -3.64 -1.88
C MET A 126 -4.95 -3.71 -2.28
N GLU A 127 -5.47 -4.89 -2.62
CA GLU A 127 -6.89 -5.07 -2.92
C GLU A 127 -7.72 -4.97 -1.63
N THR A 128 -7.22 -5.51 -0.51
CA THR A 128 -7.87 -5.35 0.80
C THR A 128 -7.94 -3.87 1.19
N PHE A 129 -6.82 -3.15 1.05
CA PHE A 129 -6.74 -1.72 1.28
C PHE A 129 -7.80 -0.94 0.47
N LYS A 130 -7.85 -1.19 -0.85
CA LYS A 130 -8.82 -0.56 -1.76
C LYS A 130 -10.27 -0.92 -1.42
N THR A 131 -10.57 -2.20 -1.22
CA THR A 131 -11.94 -2.67 -1.01
C THR A 131 -12.51 -2.21 0.32
N THR A 132 -11.71 -2.19 1.39
CA THR A 132 -12.12 -1.63 2.69
C THR A 132 -12.44 -0.14 2.57
N PHE A 133 -11.58 0.64 1.91
CA PHE A 133 -11.86 2.06 1.67
C PHE A 133 -13.14 2.26 0.85
N VAL A 134 -13.28 1.56 -0.29
CA VAL A 134 -14.44 1.69 -1.17
C VAL A 134 -15.72 1.27 -0.46
N ARG A 135 -15.68 0.21 0.36
CA ARG A 135 -16.82 -0.23 1.17
C ARG A 135 -17.25 0.85 2.15
N MET A 136 -16.29 1.45 2.87
CA MET A 136 -16.58 2.51 3.83
C MET A 136 -17.12 3.77 3.14
N TYR A 137 -16.51 4.18 2.03
CA TYR A 137 -16.96 5.35 1.28
C TYR A 137 -18.39 5.15 0.71
N SER A 138 -18.67 3.94 0.22
CA SER A 138 -19.95 3.59 -0.42
C SER A 138 -21.06 3.23 0.58
N SER A 139 -20.76 3.16 1.88
CA SER A 139 -21.79 2.95 2.93
C SER A 139 -22.57 4.23 3.26
N SER A 140 -22.15 5.36 2.70
CA SER A 140 -22.84 6.63 2.86
C SER A 140 -24.22 6.64 2.19
N ASP A 141 -25.15 7.38 2.80
CA ASP A 141 -26.50 7.58 2.28
C ASP A 141 -26.57 8.69 1.23
N GLU A 142 -27.79 9.03 0.78
CA GLU A 142 -28.03 10.10 -0.20
C GLU A 142 -27.55 11.50 0.25
N ASN A 143 -27.33 11.70 1.55
CA ASN A 143 -26.82 12.94 2.15
C ASN A 143 -25.33 12.85 2.50
N LEU A 144 -24.63 11.82 2.00
CA LEU A 144 -23.22 11.51 2.30
C LEU A 144 -22.98 11.11 3.77
N LYS A 145 -24.02 10.87 4.56
CA LYS A 145 -23.86 10.46 5.96
C LYS A 145 -23.52 8.97 6.01
N ILE A 146 -22.63 8.57 6.90
CA ILE A 146 -22.30 7.16 7.16
C ILE A 146 -23.13 6.68 8.35
N PRO A 147 -24.18 5.87 8.14
CA PRO A 147 -25.11 5.53 9.22
C PRO A 147 -24.48 4.65 10.30
N GLU A 148 -23.44 3.90 9.95
CA GLU A 148 -22.79 2.92 10.83
C GLU A 148 -21.69 3.53 11.71
N ALA A 149 -21.21 4.76 11.39
CA ALA A 149 -20.16 5.44 12.14
C ALA A 149 -20.75 6.53 13.04
N GLN A 150 -20.37 6.50 14.32
CA GLN A 150 -20.77 7.47 15.35
C GLN A 150 -19.75 8.60 15.48
N SER A 151 -18.49 8.36 15.10
CA SER A 151 -17.41 9.34 15.16
C SER A 151 -16.38 9.12 14.06
N ILE A 152 -15.55 10.12 13.78
CA ILE A 152 -14.36 9.92 12.93
C ILE A 152 -13.43 8.84 13.51
N GLU A 153 -13.38 8.68 14.83
CA GLU A 153 -12.54 7.65 15.46
C GLU A 153 -12.97 6.24 15.03
N ASP A 154 -14.26 5.99 14.86
CA ASP A 154 -14.77 4.70 14.35
C ASP A 154 -14.23 4.40 12.94
N ILE A 155 -14.06 5.44 12.11
CA ILE A 155 -13.47 5.32 10.77
C ILE A 155 -11.96 5.04 10.88
N LYS A 156 -11.26 5.74 11.77
CA LYS A 156 -9.83 5.52 12.03
C LYS A 156 -9.58 4.09 12.51
N GLU A 157 -10.39 3.57 13.43
CA GLU A 157 -10.31 2.20 13.91
C GLU A 157 -10.48 1.16 12.79
N GLU A 158 -11.46 1.33 11.91
CA GLU A 158 -11.63 0.42 10.77
C GLU A 158 -10.41 0.49 9.83
N PHE A 159 -9.87 1.68 9.56
CA PHE A 159 -8.70 1.84 8.71
C PHE A 159 -7.42 1.27 9.31
N ARG A 160 -7.21 1.38 10.63
CA ARG A 160 -6.06 0.76 11.32
C ARG A 160 -5.96 -0.75 11.13
N THR A 161 -7.04 -1.42 10.73
CA THR A 161 -7.02 -2.85 10.40
C THR A 161 -6.28 -3.17 9.10
N ILE A 162 -6.06 -2.18 8.23
CA ILE A 162 -5.47 -2.36 6.89
C ILE A 162 -4.31 -1.40 6.59
N MET A 163 -4.13 -0.37 7.40
CA MET A 163 -3.06 0.61 7.25
C MET A 163 -2.48 1.04 8.60
N SER A 164 -1.31 1.70 8.59
CA SER A 164 -0.69 2.26 9.78
C SER A 164 -1.59 3.30 10.46
N ASP A 165 -1.36 3.58 11.74
CA ASP A 165 -2.13 4.58 12.49
C ASP A 165 -2.06 5.97 11.84
N GLU A 166 -0.86 6.40 11.42
CA GLU A 166 -0.64 7.68 10.76
C GLU A 166 -1.39 7.75 9.41
N LEU A 167 -1.33 6.68 8.61
CA LEU A 167 -2.05 6.65 7.34
C LEU A 167 -3.57 6.60 7.55
N ALA A 168 -4.05 5.86 8.56
CA ALA A 168 -5.45 5.78 8.92
C ALA A 168 -6.01 7.14 9.35
N GLU A 169 -5.25 7.88 10.16
CA GLU A 169 -5.60 9.24 10.55
C GLU A 169 -5.71 10.16 9.33
N TRP A 170 -4.67 10.19 8.48
CA TRP A 170 -4.68 11.02 7.28
C TRP A 170 -5.85 10.68 6.34
N TYR A 171 -6.13 9.40 6.12
CA TYR A 171 -7.25 8.95 5.30
C TYR A 171 -8.60 9.33 5.90
N ALA A 172 -8.80 9.09 7.20
CA ALA A 172 -10.06 9.43 7.86
C ALA A 172 -10.33 10.95 7.80
N GLU A 173 -9.31 11.78 8.06
CA GLU A 173 -9.46 13.23 8.08
C GLU A 173 -9.56 13.85 6.68
N SER A 174 -8.99 13.21 5.65
CA SER A 174 -9.07 13.70 4.27
C SER A 174 -10.42 13.42 3.61
N TYR A 175 -11.00 12.24 3.87
CA TYR A 175 -12.19 11.75 3.16
C TYR A 175 -13.48 11.84 3.98
N TYR A 176 -13.39 12.12 5.27
CA TYR A 176 -14.54 12.16 6.16
C TYR A 176 -14.50 13.43 7.02
N ARG A 177 -15.69 13.87 7.44
CA ARG A 177 -15.85 14.99 8.37
C ARG A 177 -16.93 14.66 9.38
N GLU A 178 -16.78 15.17 10.59
CA GLU A 178 -17.76 15.02 11.65
C GLU A 178 -18.50 16.35 11.85
N GLU A 179 -19.83 16.31 11.80
CA GLU A 179 -20.68 17.46 12.05
C GLU A 179 -21.81 17.05 12.99
N ASN A 180 -21.95 17.74 14.14
CA ASN A 180 -23.00 17.48 15.13
C ASN A 180 -23.06 16.01 15.64
N GLY A 181 -21.91 15.33 15.71
CA GLY A 181 -21.83 13.92 16.13
C GLY A 181 -22.32 12.94 15.06
N GLU A 182 -22.34 13.36 13.80
CA GLU A 182 -22.62 12.51 12.64
C GLU A 182 -21.43 12.56 11.68
N VAL A 183 -21.11 11.44 11.06
CA VAL A 183 -19.98 11.32 10.13
C VAL A 183 -20.47 11.42 8.69
N PHE A 184 -19.79 12.24 7.89
CA PHE A 184 -20.09 12.47 6.49
C PHE A 184 -18.87 12.24 5.61
N VAL A 185 -19.11 11.71 4.42
CA VAL A 185 -18.10 11.65 3.35
C VAL A 185 -17.87 13.05 2.78
N VAL A 186 -16.61 13.38 2.51
CA VAL A 186 -16.19 14.56 1.76
C VAL A 186 -16.28 14.24 0.26
N ALA A 187 -17.06 15.04 -0.46
CA ALA A 187 -17.23 14.88 -1.91
C ALA A 187 -15.96 15.35 -2.65
N MET A 188 -15.00 14.43 -2.81
CA MET A 188 -13.75 14.63 -3.55
C MET A 188 -13.40 13.37 -4.33
N ASP A 189 -12.41 13.51 -5.22
CA ASP A 189 -11.85 12.37 -5.95
C ASP A 189 -11.21 11.38 -4.99
N GLY A 190 -11.36 10.09 -5.28
CA GLY A 190 -10.80 9.02 -4.47
C GLY A 190 -9.28 8.87 -4.59
N PRO A 191 -8.68 8.03 -3.73
CA PRO A 191 -7.27 7.70 -3.80
C PRO A 191 -6.86 7.08 -5.14
N THR A 192 -5.59 7.23 -5.50
CA THR A 192 -5.01 6.50 -6.63
C THR A 192 -4.59 5.10 -6.19
N TRP A 193 -5.19 4.08 -6.79
CA TRP A 193 -4.92 2.68 -6.48
C TRP A 193 -3.82 2.09 -7.36
N LEU A 194 -3.17 1.05 -6.84
CA LEU A 194 -2.34 0.15 -7.63
C LEU A 194 -3.19 -0.48 -8.74
N GLU A 195 -2.72 -0.43 -9.98
CA GLU A 195 -3.37 -1.11 -11.10
C GLU A 195 -2.73 -2.47 -11.34
N ALA A 196 -3.42 -3.55 -10.95
CA ALA A 196 -2.90 -4.91 -11.03
C ALA A 196 -2.54 -5.36 -12.47
N ASP A 197 -3.18 -4.77 -13.48
CA ASP A 197 -2.93 -5.07 -14.90
C ASP A 197 -1.70 -4.34 -15.46
N ILE A 198 -1.09 -3.43 -14.69
CA ILE A 198 0.13 -2.70 -15.06
C ILE A 198 1.32 -3.32 -14.30
N PRO A 199 2.47 -3.53 -14.96
CA PRO A 199 3.68 -4.00 -14.29
C PRO A 199 4.06 -3.13 -13.08
N TYR A 200 4.51 -3.78 -12.02
CA TYR A 200 5.05 -3.13 -10.83
C TYR A 200 6.24 -3.93 -10.29
N ASP A 201 7.11 -3.22 -9.58
CA ASP A 201 8.23 -3.80 -8.86
C ASP A 201 7.91 -3.90 -7.36
N LEU A 202 8.34 -5.00 -6.75
CA LEU A 202 8.24 -5.24 -5.32
C LEU A 202 9.66 -5.31 -4.77
N GLU A 203 10.01 -4.37 -3.92
CA GLU A 203 11.33 -4.21 -3.31
C GLU A 203 11.25 -4.56 -1.83
N LYS A 204 12.13 -5.47 -1.38
CA LYS A 204 12.29 -5.78 0.05
C LYS A 204 13.20 -4.74 0.70
N ILE A 205 12.67 -3.98 1.65
CA ILE A 205 13.45 -3.02 2.45
C ILE A 205 14.02 -3.70 3.69
N SER A 206 13.19 -4.52 4.37
CA SER A 206 13.58 -5.35 5.51
C SER A 206 12.68 -6.60 5.58
N GLU A 207 12.87 -7.45 6.60
CA GLU A 207 11.97 -8.60 6.82
C GLU A 207 10.53 -8.18 7.11
N THR A 208 10.31 -6.98 7.64
CA THR A 208 8.99 -6.46 8.03
C THR A 208 8.55 -5.26 7.19
N LYS A 209 9.28 -4.94 6.09
CA LYS A 209 8.98 -3.77 5.26
C LYS A 209 9.29 -4.00 3.78
N PHE A 210 8.31 -3.72 2.93
CA PHE A 210 8.39 -3.82 1.48
C PHE A 210 7.90 -2.52 0.83
N LYS A 211 8.29 -2.31 -0.43
CA LYS A 211 7.85 -1.17 -1.25
C LYS A 211 7.40 -1.66 -2.62
N ILE A 212 6.19 -1.25 -3.02
CA ILE A 212 5.67 -1.44 -4.37
C ILE A 212 5.93 -0.15 -5.15
N ASN A 213 6.63 -0.24 -6.27
CA ASN A 213 6.83 0.88 -7.20
C ASN A 213 6.09 0.59 -8.51
N GLN A 214 5.21 1.51 -8.93
CA GLN A 214 4.48 1.43 -10.20
C GLN A 214 4.60 2.74 -10.96
N GLU A 215 5.16 2.67 -12.17
CA GLU A 215 5.16 3.80 -13.11
C GLU A 215 3.77 3.97 -13.72
N ARG A 216 3.30 5.22 -13.75
CA ARG A 216 2.00 5.61 -14.29
C ARG A 216 2.20 6.77 -15.25
N ASP A 217 1.64 6.62 -16.44
CA ASP A 217 1.57 7.68 -17.44
C ASP A 217 0.19 7.66 -18.09
N ASN A 218 -0.64 8.63 -17.73
CA ASN A 218 -1.95 8.85 -18.34
C ASN A 218 -2.35 10.33 -18.24
N GLU A 219 -3.40 10.72 -18.98
CA GLU A 219 -3.82 12.13 -19.04
C GLU A 219 -4.28 12.71 -17.70
N GLN A 220 -4.75 11.87 -16.77
CA GLN A 220 -5.29 12.32 -15.47
C GLN A 220 -4.17 12.54 -14.44
N LEU A 221 -3.22 11.62 -14.38
CA LEU A 221 -2.12 11.65 -13.39
C LEU A 221 -0.86 12.31 -13.97
N GLY A 222 -0.67 12.34 -15.28
CA GLY A 222 0.63 12.60 -15.90
C GLY A 222 1.61 11.46 -15.65
N HIS A 223 2.88 11.69 -16.01
CA HIS A 223 3.95 10.71 -15.84
C HIS A 223 4.56 10.78 -14.43
N ARG A 224 4.45 9.69 -13.67
CA ARG A 224 4.89 9.62 -12.27
C ARG A 224 5.18 8.19 -11.82
N ILE A 225 5.94 8.04 -10.74
CA ILE A 225 6.06 6.81 -9.95
C ILE A 225 5.11 6.89 -8.76
N MET A 226 4.26 5.88 -8.61
CA MET A 226 3.47 5.62 -7.41
C MET A 226 4.21 4.61 -6.54
N SER A 227 4.41 4.95 -5.27
CA SER A 227 5.09 4.10 -4.31
C SER A 227 4.17 3.75 -3.16
N TYR A 228 3.99 2.46 -2.86
CA TYR A 228 3.21 1.99 -1.71
C TYR A 228 4.13 1.24 -0.76
N VAL A 229 4.21 1.70 0.48
CA VAL A 229 5.04 1.08 1.51
C VAL A 229 4.17 0.12 2.31
N LEU A 230 4.62 -1.13 2.46
CA LEU A 230 3.94 -2.17 3.23
C LEU A 230 4.75 -2.53 4.47
N ILE A 231 4.09 -2.64 5.62
CA ILE A 231 4.70 -3.04 6.89
C ILE A 231 4.00 -4.26 7.48
N TYR A 232 4.76 -5.10 8.17
CA TYR A 232 4.21 -6.20 8.96
C TYR A 232 4.06 -5.78 10.41
N GLU A 233 2.81 -5.68 10.88
CA GLU A 233 2.46 -5.25 12.22
C GLU A 233 1.23 -6.02 12.69
N GLU A 234 1.13 -6.33 13.99
CA GLU A 234 -0.01 -7.06 14.56
C GLU A 234 -0.33 -8.39 13.83
N GLY A 235 0.72 -9.07 13.35
CA GLY A 235 0.59 -10.38 12.72
C GLY A 235 0.06 -10.38 11.28
N HIS A 236 0.02 -9.23 10.60
CA HIS A 236 -0.39 -9.14 9.20
C HIS A 236 0.27 -7.95 8.49
N TRP A 237 0.22 -7.96 7.15
CA TRP A 237 0.74 -6.88 6.32
C TRP A 237 -0.31 -5.77 6.15
N LYS A 238 0.12 -4.51 6.32
CA LYS A 238 -0.67 -3.30 6.18
C LYS A 238 0.02 -2.29 5.27
N VAL A 239 -0.74 -1.31 4.76
CA VAL A 239 -0.17 -0.17 4.04
C VAL A 239 0.34 0.88 5.05
N ASP A 240 1.60 1.24 4.97
CA ASP A 240 2.25 2.21 5.86
C ASP A 240 2.19 3.62 5.31
N ASP A 241 2.49 3.77 4.01
CA ASP A 241 2.64 5.07 3.37
C ASP A 241 2.41 4.97 1.85
N ILE A 242 2.10 6.12 1.25
CA ILE A 242 1.90 6.27 -0.19
C ILE A 242 2.64 7.53 -0.67
N GLU A 243 3.69 7.32 -1.45
CA GLU A 243 4.50 8.40 -2.01
C GLU A 243 4.24 8.54 -3.51
N THR A 244 4.55 9.72 -4.04
CA THR A 244 4.43 9.99 -5.46
C THR A 244 5.58 10.86 -5.95
N GLU A 245 6.24 10.45 -7.03
CA GLU A 245 7.33 11.16 -7.67
C GLU A 245 6.96 11.50 -9.12
N VAL A 246 6.99 12.78 -9.50
CA VAL A 246 6.68 13.22 -10.87
C VAL A 246 7.92 13.02 -11.75
N LEU A 247 7.73 12.41 -12.93
CA LEU A 247 8.76 12.24 -13.95
C LEU A 247 8.50 13.28 -15.05
N GLU A 248 9.30 14.35 -15.07
CA GLU A 248 9.23 15.41 -16.11
C GLU A 248 10.05 15.11 -17.35
#